data_AF-A0A953ABA1-F1
#
_entry.id   AF-A0A953ABA1-F1
#
_cell.length_a   1.000
_cell.length_b   1.000
_cell.length_c   1.000
_cell.angle_alpha   90.00
_cell.angle_beta   90.00
_cell.angle_gamma   90.00
#
_symmetry.space_group_name_H-M   'P 1'
#
loop_
_entity.id
_entity.type
_entity.pdbx_description
1 polymer ?
#
loop_
_entity_poly.entity_id
_entity_poly.type
_entity_poly.pdbx_seq_one_letter_code
_entity_poly.pdbx_strand_id
1 'polypeptide(L)'
;MNCDELRSLLPELVDGSLSPAQHAEARAALAACPDCRREFEIARQVHVFFQALRQREGAVPSVSGDLERRILTRLHQERCSLELLDLSALALTTWLRELLQMLGTLLVPNWETNEEGAAVQVDARPS
;
A
#
# COMPACT_ATOMS: atom_id res chain seq x y z
N MET A 1 7.74 -27.77 -5.31
CA MET A 1 8.17 -26.51 -4.66
C MET A 1 7.18 -26.05 -3.60
N ASN A 2 7.66 -25.58 -2.45
CA ASN A 2 6.89 -24.87 -1.44
C ASN A 2 6.94 -23.34 -1.67
N CYS A 3 6.22 -22.54 -0.85
CA CYS A 3 6.13 -21.09 -1.05
C CYS A 3 7.45 -20.34 -0.75
N ASP A 4 8.24 -20.79 0.22
CA ASP A 4 9.47 -20.10 0.62
C ASP A 4 10.66 -20.44 -0.30
N GLU A 5 10.70 -21.68 -0.81
CA GLU A 5 11.51 -22.06 -1.96
C GLU A 5 11.18 -21.19 -3.18
N LEU A 6 9.88 -21.06 -3.52
CA LEU A 6 9.45 -20.20 -4.63
C LEU A 6 9.88 -18.74 -4.42
N ARG A 7 9.73 -18.19 -3.20
CA ARG A 7 10.21 -16.83 -2.84
C ARG A 7 11.69 -16.65 -3.09
N SER A 8 12.51 -17.62 -2.67
CA SER A 8 13.96 -17.55 -2.86
C SER A 8 14.37 -17.51 -4.34
N LEU A 9 13.58 -18.13 -5.21
CA LEU A 9 13.81 -18.19 -6.66
C LEU A 9 13.13 -17.05 -7.45
N LEU A 10 12.32 -16.18 -6.82
CA LEU A 10 11.66 -15.06 -7.50
C LEU A 10 12.64 -14.11 -8.22
N PRO A 11 13.80 -13.71 -7.65
CA PRO A 11 14.75 -12.84 -8.35
C PRO A 11 15.29 -13.50 -9.62
N GLU A 12 15.72 -14.76 -9.51
CA GLU A 12 16.28 -15.56 -10.62
C GLU A 12 15.23 -15.82 -11.72
N LEU A 13 13.96 -15.95 -11.34
CA LEU A 13 12.82 -16.08 -12.25
C LEU A 13 12.48 -14.77 -12.98
N VAL A 14 12.71 -13.61 -12.34
CA VAL A 14 12.54 -12.28 -12.95
C VAL A 14 13.71 -11.96 -13.88
N ASP A 15 14.93 -12.28 -13.47
CA ASP A 15 16.16 -12.10 -14.27
C ASP A 15 16.28 -13.10 -15.43
N GLY A 16 15.49 -14.19 -15.42
CA GLY A 16 15.51 -15.24 -16.44
C GLY A 16 16.74 -16.16 -16.36
N SER A 17 17.40 -16.22 -15.20
CA SER A 17 18.62 -17.01 -14.98
C SER A 17 18.37 -18.47 -14.57
N LEU A 18 17.12 -18.82 -14.22
CA LEU A 18 16.73 -20.19 -13.87
C LEU A 18 16.84 -21.17 -15.05
N SER A 19 17.15 -22.43 -14.73
CA SER A 19 17.12 -23.51 -15.71
C SER A 19 15.69 -23.75 -16.24
N PRO A 20 15.51 -24.27 -17.48
CA PRO A 20 14.18 -24.46 -18.07
C PRO A 20 13.23 -25.32 -17.22
N ALA A 21 13.77 -26.30 -16.48
CA ALA A 21 13.00 -27.15 -15.57
C ALA A 21 12.48 -26.37 -14.35
N GLN A 22 13.37 -25.63 -13.66
CA GLN A 22 12.99 -24.76 -12.54
C GLN A 22 12.01 -23.67 -12.99
N HIS A 23 12.19 -23.13 -14.20
CA HIS A 23 11.34 -22.10 -14.76
C HIS A 23 9.90 -22.59 -15.03
N ALA A 24 9.73 -23.88 -15.35
CA ALA A 24 8.43 -24.52 -15.49
C ALA A 24 7.78 -24.80 -14.12
N GLU A 25 8.54 -25.35 -13.16
CA GLU A 25 8.04 -25.63 -11.82
C GLU A 25 7.64 -24.34 -11.06
N ALA A 26 8.45 -23.30 -11.16
CA ALA A 26 8.16 -22.00 -10.56
C ALA A 26 6.89 -21.36 -11.15
N ARG A 27 6.66 -21.44 -12.48
CA ARG A 27 5.39 -20.98 -13.08
C ARG A 27 4.19 -21.79 -12.61
N ALA A 28 4.32 -23.11 -12.45
CA ALA A 28 3.25 -23.94 -11.90
C ALA A 28 2.92 -23.55 -10.45
N ALA A 29 3.94 -23.29 -9.63
CA ALA A 29 3.76 -22.84 -8.25
C ALA A 29 3.16 -21.42 -8.15
N LEU A 30 3.53 -20.49 -9.04
CA LEU A 30 2.91 -19.16 -9.15
C LEU A 30 1.44 -19.21 -9.60
N ALA A 31 1.04 -20.21 -10.38
CA ALA A 31 -0.36 -20.43 -10.73
C ALA A 31 -1.18 -20.95 -9.54
N ALA A 32 -0.54 -21.70 -8.62
CA ALA A 32 -1.17 -22.26 -7.44
C ALA A 32 -1.28 -21.28 -6.24
N CYS A 33 -0.34 -20.33 -6.11
CA CYS A 33 -0.31 -19.39 -4.97
C CYS A 33 -0.50 -17.92 -5.40
N PRO A 34 -1.63 -17.27 -5.03
CA PRO A 34 -1.91 -15.89 -5.43
C PRO A 34 -0.96 -14.86 -4.78
N ASP A 35 -0.45 -15.13 -3.57
CA ASP A 35 0.45 -14.23 -2.85
C ASP A 35 1.86 -14.22 -3.47
N CYS A 36 2.43 -15.40 -3.75
CA CYS A 36 3.70 -15.51 -4.47
C CYS A 36 3.62 -14.88 -5.87
N ARG A 37 2.46 -14.96 -6.54
CA ARG A 37 2.20 -14.25 -7.82
C ARG A 37 2.22 -12.72 -7.65
N ARG A 38 1.72 -12.21 -6.53
CA ARG A 38 1.74 -10.78 -6.21
C ARG A 38 3.16 -10.29 -5.91
N GLU A 39 3.94 -11.09 -5.17
CA GLU A 39 5.36 -10.83 -4.92
C GLU A 39 6.18 -10.84 -6.22
N PHE A 40 5.93 -11.80 -7.13
CA PHE A 40 6.57 -11.88 -8.44
C PHE A 40 6.31 -10.63 -9.31
N GLU A 41 5.07 -10.15 -9.42
CA GLU A 41 4.78 -8.95 -10.23
C GLU A 41 5.42 -7.69 -9.64
N ILE A 42 5.55 -7.58 -8.31
CA ILE A 42 6.28 -6.47 -7.67
C ILE A 42 7.77 -6.55 -8.05
N ALA A 43 8.40 -7.71 -7.89
CA ALA A 43 9.81 -7.91 -8.26
C ALA A 43 10.06 -7.62 -9.75
N ARG A 44 9.14 -8.05 -10.62
CA ARG A 44 9.17 -7.80 -12.06
C ARG A 44 9.04 -6.32 -12.41
N GLN A 45 8.14 -5.57 -11.77
CA GLN A 45 8.01 -4.13 -11.97
C GLN A 45 9.29 -3.38 -11.58
N VAL A 46 9.90 -3.77 -10.46
CA VAL A 46 11.17 -3.21 -9.98
C VAL A 46 12.32 -3.51 -10.95
N HIS A 47 12.45 -4.75 -11.44
CA HIS A 47 13.45 -5.10 -12.45
C HIS A 47 13.29 -4.29 -13.74
N VAL A 48 12.06 -4.18 -14.27
CA VAL A 48 11.78 -3.39 -15.48
C VAL A 48 12.13 -1.91 -15.29
N PHE A 49 11.85 -1.36 -14.10
CA PHE A 49 12.24 0.02 -13.76
C PHE A 49 13.78 0.20 -13.76
N PHE A 50 14.53 -0.69 -13.11
CA PHE A 50 16.00 -0.65 -13.13
C PHE A 50 16.60 -0.92 -14.53
N GLN A 51 15.94 -1.73 -15.35
CA GLN A 51 16.32 -1.94 -16.75
C GLN A 51 16.12 -0.65 -17.57
N ALA A 52 15.00 0.05 -17.40
CA ALA A 52 14.71 1.32 -18.06
C ALA A 52 15.67 2.44 -17.62
N LEU A 53 16.06 2.49 -16.34
CA LEU A 53 17.10 3.41 -15.86
C LEU A 53 18.46 3.12 -16.51
N ARG A 54 18.93 1.87 -16.50
CA ARG A 54 20.19 1.48 -17.17
C ARG A 54 20.23 1.85 -18.66
N GLN A 55 19.10 1.70 -19.35
CA GLN A 55 18.97 2.08 -20.76
C GLN A 55 19.05 3.59 -21.00
N ARG A 56 18.61 4.42 -20.04
CA ARG A 56 18.70 5.89 -20.11
C ARG A 56 20.05 6.44 -19.68
N GLU A 57 20.70 5.83 -18.70
CA GLU A 57 21.95 6.34 -18.11
C GLU A 57 23.22 5.90 -18.86
N GLY A 58 23.11 5.07 -19.89
CA GLY A 58 24.20 4.83 -20.84
C GLY A 58 25.41 4.12 -20.23
N ALA A 59 25.22 2.88 -19.78
CA ALA A 59 26.30 1.94 -19.44
C ALA A 59 27.28 2.41 -18.33
N VAL A 60 26.77 2.54 -17.09
CA VAL A 60 27.64 2.50 -15.90
C VAL A 60 28.15 1.05 -15.70
N PRO A 61 29.47 0.78 -15.69
CA PRO A 61 29.97 -0.57 -15.54
C PRO A 61 29.79 -1.13 -14.12
N SER A 62 29.42 -2.42 -14.06
CA SER A 62 29.61 -3.39 -12.95
C SER A 62 29.16 -3.08 -11.50
N VAL A 63 28.74 -1.86 -11.13
CA VAL A 63 28.30 -1.55 -9.75
C VAL A 63 26.94 -2.17 -9.40
N SER A 64 26.10 -2.49 -10.39
CA SER A 64 24.68 -2.81 -10.17
C SER A 64 24.43 -4.05 -9.29
N GLY A 65 25.21 -5.14 -9.41
CA GLY A 65 24.87 -6.39 -8.71
C GLY A 65 25.01 -6.32 -7.17
N ASP A 66 26.00 -5.59 -6.66
CA ASP A 66 26.15 -5.37 -5.21
C ASP A 66 25.20 -4.26 -4.71
N LEU A 67 25.00 -3.22 -5.53
CA LEU A 67 24.04 -2.16 -5.23
C LEU A 67 22.60 -2.69 -5.16
N GLU A 68 22.20 -3.55 -6.09
CA GLU A 68 20.88 -4.17 -6.16
C GLU A 68 20.64 -5.10 -4.97
N ARG A 69 21.61 -5.96 -4.61
CA ARG A 69 21.55 -6.74 -3.36
C ARG A 69 21.45 -5.86 -2.13
N ARG A 70 22.21 -4.77 -2.05
CA ARG A 70 22.14 -3.81 -0.93
C ARG A 70 20.82 -3.07 -0.87
N ILE A 71 20.25 -2.68 -2.02
CA ILE A 71 18.94 -2.03 -2.11
C ILE A 71 17.84 -3.02 -1.70
N LEU A 72 17.85 -4.26 -2.20
CA LEU A 72 16.88 -5.29 -1.81
C LEU A 72 16.97 -5.64 -0.32
N THR A 73 18.19 -5.74 0.22
CA THR A 73 18.42 -5.96 1.67
C THR A 73 17.90 -4.78 2.49
N ARG A 74 18.17 -3.54 2.06
CA ARG A 74 17.62 -2.32 2.68
C ARG A 74 16.10 -2.26 2.63
N LEU A 75 15.49 -2.56 1.49
CA LEU A 75 14.04 -2.57 1.29
C LEU A 75 13.36 -3.64 2.16
N HIS A 76 13.99 -4.80 2.36
CA HIS A 76 13.48 -5.83 3.26
C HIS A 76 13.57 -5.38 4.72
N GLN A 77 14.69 -4.75 5.10
CA GLN A 77 14.89 -4.22 6.46
C GLN A 77 14.00 -3.01 6.78
N GLU A 78 13.75 -2.13 5.80
CA GLU A 78 12.80 -1.01 5.92
C GLU A 78 11.34 -1.47 5.85
N ARG A 79 11.00 -2.57 5.15
CA ARG A 79 9.67 -3.18 5.27
C ARG A 79 9.36 -3.62 6.70
N CYS A 80 10.33 -4.18 7.43
CA CYS A 80 10.15 -4.52 8.84
C CYS A 80 9.90 -3.29 9.74
N SER A 81 10.46 -2.11 9.41
CA SER A 81 10.14 -0.87 10.15
C SER A 81 8.83 -0.23 9.70
N LEU A 82 8.50 -0.35 8.40
CA LEU A 82 7.23 0.11 7.83
C LEU A 82 6.04 -0.69 8.36
N GLU A 83 6.13 -2.00 8.57
CA GLU A 83 5.03 -2.75 9.23
C GLU A 83 4.84 -2.31 10.69
N LEU A 84 5.92 -1.97 11.40
CA LEU A 84 5.82 -1.40 12.75
C LEU A 84 5.15 -0.02 12.74
N LEU A 85 5.47 0.81 11.74
CA LEU A 85 4.86 2.11 11.52
C LEU A 85 3.40 1.99 11.06
N ASP A 86 3.06 1.02 10.22
CA ASP A 86 1.71 0.78 9.70
C ASP A 86 0.79 0.26 10.81
N LEU A 87 1.29 -0.63 11.69
CA LEU A 87 0.64 -0.98 12.95
C LEU A 87 0.36 0.26 13.83
N SER A 88 1.32 1.18 13.94
CA SER A 88 1.14 2.43 14.69
C SER A 88 0.17 3.41 14.01
N ALA A 89 0.14 3.45 12.67
CA ALA A 89 -0.71 4.32 11.88
C ALA A 89 -2.17 3.82 11.84
N LEU A 90 -2.38 2.50 11.74
CA LEU A 90 -3.68 1.86 11.90
C LEU A 90 -4.23 2.06 13.32
N ALA A 91 -3.38 1.97 14.35
CA ALA A 91 -3.77 2.33 15.71
C ALA A 91 -4.15 3.82 15.80
N LEU A 92 -3.28 4.74 15.34
CA LEU A 92 -3.52 6.19 15.38
C LEU A 92 -4.79 6.61 14.60
N THR A 93 -5.06 6.03 13.44
CA THR A 93 -6.29 6.32 12.67
C THR A 93 -7.54 5.76 13.32
N THR A 94 -7.44 4.67 14.08
CA THR A 94 -8.54 4.14 14.91
C THR A 94 -8.81 5.09 16.10
N TRP A 95 -7.78 5.48 16.85
CA TRP A 95 -7.89 6.46 17.93
C TRP A 95 -8.42 7.82 17.46
N LEU A 96 -7.96 8.32 16.30
CA LEU A 96 -8.42 9.57 15.71
C LEU A 96 -9.91 9.50 15.31
N ARG A 97 -10.37 8.35 14.80
CA ARG A 97 -11.78 8.11 14.48
C ARG A 97 -12.64 8.14 15.73
N GLU A 98 -12.25 7.43 16.78
CA GLU A 98 -12.97 7.42 18.06
C GLU A 98 -13.03 8.81 18.69
N LEU A 99 -11.93 9.56 18.67
CA LEU A 99 -11.87 10.96 19.11
C LEU A 99 -12.84 11.85 18.32
N LEU A 100 -12.83 11.76 16.99
CA LEU A 100 -13.75 12.50 16.12
C LEU A 100 -15.21 12.12 16.35
N GLN A 101 -15.50 10.86 16.68
CA GLN A 101 -16.84 10.39 16.98
C GLN A 101 -17.33 10.88 18.36
N MET A 102 -16.47 10.89 19.37
CA MET A 102 -16.70 11.54 20.67
C MET A 102 -16.97 13.04 20.51
N LEU A 103 -16.11 13.75 19.78
CA LEU A 103 -16.30 15.17 19.47
C LEU A 103 -17.59 15.41 18.66
N GLY A 104 -17.92 14.53 17.72
CA GLY A 104 -19.18 14.57 16.97
C GLY A 104 -20.40 14.49 17.88
N THR A 105 -20.38 13.62 18.90
CA THR A 105 -21.48 13.56 19.90
C THR A 105 -21.56 14.78 20.81
N LEU A 106 -20.45 15.51 21.01
CA LEU A 106 -20.41 16.77 21.77
C LEU A 106 -20.78 18.00 20.93
N LEU A 107 -20.63 17.92 19.60
CA LEU A 107 -20.93 19.01 18.65
C LEU A 107 -22.31 18.92 17.99
N VAL A 108 -23.18 17.97 18.36
CA VAL A 108 -24.60 18.01 17.96
C VAL A 108 -25.24 19.25 18.61
N PRO A 109 -25.58 20.30 17.84
CA PRO A 109 -26.11 21.52 18.44
C PRO A 109 -27.60 21.32 18.73
N ASN A 110 -28.03 21.62 19.95
CA ASN A 110 -29.46 21.66 20.30
C ASN A 110 -30.10 22.93 19.72
N TRP A 111 -30.47 22.91 18.43
CA TRP A 111 -31.02 24.08 17.72
C TRP A 111 -32.54 24.00 17.44
N GLU A 112 -33.21 22.90 17.77
CA GLU A 112 -34.62 22.64 17.41
C GLU A 112 -35.68 23.25 18.35
N THR A 113 -35.31 24.10 19.32
CA THR A 113 -36.26 24.60 20.36
C THR A 113 -36.67 26.07 20.24
N ASN A 114 -36.69 26.67 19.03
CA ASN A 114 -36.93 28.11 18.90
C ASN A 114 -37.83 28.57 17.72
N GLU A 115 -38.71 27.70 17.19
CA GLU A 115 -39.62 28.05 16.09
C GLU A 115 -41.03 28.52 16.54
N GLU A 116 -41.41 28.40 17.82
CA GLU A 116 -42.79 28.73 18.27
C GLU A 116 -43.02 30.23 18.65
N GLY A 117 -42.00 31.09 18.55
CA GLY A 117 -42.04 32.44 19.15
C GLY A 117 -42.56 33.60 18.28
N ALA A 118 -42.71 33.42 16.96
CA ALA A 118 -42.84 34.54 16.01
C ALA A 118 -44.23 34.70 15.35
N ALA A 119 -45.31 34.50 16.12
CA ALA A 119 -46.66 34.85 15.69
C ALA A 119 -46.89 36.37 15.77
N VAL A 120 -46.35 37.13 14.80
CA VAL A 120 -46.68 38.56 14.63
C VAL A 120 -47.92 38.69 13.76
N GLN A 121 -49.01 39.17 14.37
CA GLN A 121 -50.29 39.43 13.73
C GLN A 121 -50.16 40.42 12.57
N VAL A 122 -50.64 40.04 11.39
CA VAL A 122 -50.96 41.00 10.32
C VAL A 122 -52.32 41.59 10.66
N ASP A 123 -52.32 42.72 11.35
CA ASP A 123 -53.55 43.42 11.72
C ASP A 123 -54.17 44.12 10.49
N ALA A 124 -55.51 44.24 10.48
CA ALA A 124 -56.26 44.41 9.24
C ALA A 124 -57.08 45.70 9.16
N ARG A 125 -56.82 46.50 8.12
CA ARG A 125 -57.77 47.48 7.54
C ARG A 125 -58.17 48.63 8.52
N PRO A 126 -59.12 49.55 8.21
CA PRO A 126 -59.85 49.80 6.94
C PRO A 126 -58.91 50.27 5.80
N SER A 127 -59.31 50.28 4.52
CA SER A 127 -60.61 49.94 3.90
C SER A 127 -60.51 48.82 2.86
#